data_AF-A0A8T2IVE3-F1
#
_entry.id   AF-A0A8T2IVE3-F1
#
_cell.length_a   1.000
_cell.length_b   1.000
_cell.length_c   1.000
_cell.angle_alpha   90.00
_cell.angle_beta   90.00
_cell.angle_gamma   90.00
#
_symmetry.space_group_name_H-M   'P 1'
#
loop_
_entity.id
_entity.type
_entity.pdbx_description
1 polymer ?
#
loop_
_entity_poly.entity_id
_entity_poly.type
_entity_poly.pdbx_seq_one_letter_code
_entity_poly.pdbx_strand_id
1 'polypeptide(L)' 'MPSRMGSKMDLSKDIKIKAHYNGDILITRLGASLSYEELCEEVRQMCCLQQEQPITLKWIDDEGNIL' A
#
# COMPACT_ATOMS: atom_id res chain seq x y z
N MET A 1 22.28 -20.38 0.40
CA MET A 1 20.96 -19.75 0.26
C MET A 1 21.04 -18.78 -0.90
N PRO A 2 20.30 -18.96 -2.02
CA PRO A 2 20.30 -17.94 -3.06
C PRO A 2 19.39 -16.79 -2.59
N SER A 3 20.00 -15.67 -2.25
CA SER A 3 19.31 -14.40 -2.07
C SER A 3 18.64 -14.02 -3.39
N ARG A 4 17.30 -13.98 -3.41
CA ARG A 4 16.53 -13.42 -4.53
C ARG A 4 17.00 -11.98 -4.71
N MET A 5 17.78 -11.75 -5.77
CA MET A 5 18.01 -10.44 -6.34
C MET A 5 16.64 -9.90 -6.78
N GLY A 6 16.00 -9.15 -5.90
CA GLY A 6 14.85 -8.32 -6.26
C GLY A 6 15.36 -7.25 -7.21
N SER A 7 14.89 -7.33 -8.44
CA SER A 7 15.25 -6.42 -9.53
C SER A 7 15.16 -4.97 -9.05
N LYS A 8 16.22 -4.21 -9.35
CA LYS A 8 16.33 -2.77 -9.16
C LYS A 8 15.33 -2.09 -10.10
N MET A 9 14.05 -2.12 -9.75
CA MET A 9 13.03 -1.34 -10.41
C MET A 9 13.28 0.15 -10.16
N ASP A 10 13.13 0.93 -11.21
CA ASP A 10 13.45 2.36 -11.29
C ASP A 10 12.81 3.14 -10.10
N LEU A 11 13.65 3.60 -9.16
CA LEU A 11 13.27 4.29 -7.92
C LEU A 11 12.73 5.72 -8.12
N SER A 12 12.31 6.12 -9.32
CA SER A 12 12.11 7.55 -9.59
C SER A 12 10.75 8.11 -9.15
N LYS A 13 9.76 7.30 -8.79
CA LYS A 13 8.45 7.79 -8.30
C LYS A 13 7.84 6.81 -7.29
N ASP A 14 8.21 6.93 -6.03
CA ASP A 14 7.48 6.28 -4.95
C ASP A 14 6.31 7.15 -4.51
N ILE A 15 5.11 6.56 -4.41
CA ILE A 15 3.94 7.19 -3.82
C ILE A 15 3.91 6.90 -2.32
N LYS A 16 3.68 7.94 -1.52
CA LYS A 16 3.52 7.80 -0.07
C LYS A 16 2.05 7.53 0.24
N ILE A 17 1.77 6.43 0.91
CA ILE A 17 0.44 6.09 1.37
C ILE A 17 0.39 6.23 2.90
N LYS A 18 -0.69 6.83 3.39
CA LYS A 18 -1.02 6.91 4.82
C LYS A 18 -2.33 6.16 5.01
N ALA A 19 -2.29 5.05 5.71
CA ALA A 19 -3.47 4.28 6.08
C ALA A 19 -3.80 4.58 7.54
N HIS A 20 -5.07 4.88 7.81
CA HIS A 20 -5.58 4.95 9.17
C HIS A 20 -6.31 3.64 9.46
N TYR A 21 -5.77 2.82 10.36
CA TYR A 21 -6.32 1.52 10.70
C TYR A 21 -6.32 1.31 12.21
N ASN A 22 -7.49 0.99 12.77
CA ASN A 22 -7.68 0.72 14.20
C ASN A 22 -7.14 1.81 15.17
N GLY A 23 -7.10 3.07 14.73
CA GLY A 23 -6.57 4.20 15.51
C GLY A 23 -5.08 4.48 15.30
N ASP A 24 -4.37 3.62 14.58
CA ASP A 24 -2.98 3.80 14.19
C ASP A 24 -2.86 4.41 12.80
N ILE A 25 -1.80 5.21 12.61
CA ILE A 25 -1.42 5.74 11.30
C ILE A 25 -0.24 4.93 10.79
N LEU A 26 -0.50 4.11 9.77
CA LEU A 26 0.50 3.32 9.08
C LEU A 26 0.97 4.10 7.84
N ILE A 27 2.28 4.17 7.63
CA ILE A 27 2.87 4.92 6.52
C ILE A 27 3.76 3.98 5.72
N THR A 28 3.49 3.85 4.42
CA THR A 28 4.34 3.10 3.50
C THR A 28 4.67 3.91 2.25
N ARG A 29 5.66 3.45 1.51
CA ARG A 29 6.01 3.94 0.18
C ARG A 29 5.82 2.79 -0.80
N LEU A 30 4.98 3.00 -1.81
CA LEU A 30 4.75 2.03 -2.88
C LEU A 30 5.32 2.58 -4.18
N GLY A 31 5.73 1.70 -5.09
CA GLY A 31 6.13 2.13 -6.43
C GLY A 31 4.94 2.72 -7.19
N ALA A 32 5.12 3.80 -7.94
CA ALA A 32 4.04 4.42 -8.72
C ALA A 32 3.46 3.51 -9.82
N SER A 33 4.16 2.44 -10.20
CA SER A 33 3.72 1.48 -11.22
C SER A 33 2.98 0.27 -10.65
N LEU A 34 2.62 0.29 -9.37
CA LEU A 34 2.04 -0.84 -8.66
C LEU A 34 0.58 -1.06 -9.08
N SER A 35 0.20 -2.31 -9.29
CA SER A 35 -1.16 -2.69 -9.69
C SER A 35 -2.14 -2.66 -8.50
N TYR A 36 -3.43 -2.63 -8.79
CA TYR A 36 -4.46 -2.64 -7.74
C TYR A 36 -4.41 -3.90 -6.86
N GLU A 37 -4.11 -5.07 -7.45
CA GLU A 37 -3.99 -6.33 -6.71
C GLU A 37 -2.82 -6.30 -5.75
N GLU A 38 -1.65 -5.86 -6.21
CA GLU A 38 -0.45 -5.66 -5.38
C GLU A 38 -0.72 -4.65 -4.26
N LEU A 39 -1.47 -3.57 -4.52
CA LEU A 39 -1.81 -2.58 -3.51
C LEU A 39 -2.64 -3.22 -2.39
N CYS A 40 -3.62 -4.05 -2.77
CA CYS A 40 -4.45 -4.75 -1.81
C CYS A 40 -3.63 -5.73 -0.97
N GLU A 41 -2.65 -6.43 -1.56
CA GLU A 41 -1.74 -7.31 -0.81
C GLU A 41 -0.88 -6.51 0.17
N GLU A 42 -0.29 -5.39 -0.25
CA GLU A 42 0.53 -4.53 0.60
C GLU A 42 -0.28 -3.98 1.79
N VAL A 43 -1.52 -3.52 1.56
CA VAL A 43 -2.40 -3.03 2.63
C VAL A 43 -2.79 -4.16 3.58
N ARG A 44 -3.04 -5.38 3.08
CA ARG A 44 -3.32 -6.54 3.95
C ARG A 44 -2.12 -6.90 4.80
N GLN A 45 -0.92 -6.90 4.24
CA GLN A 45 0.30 -7.14 5.02
C GLN A 45 0.51 -6.05 6.07
N MET A 46 0.35 -4.78 5.69
CA MET A 46 0.55 -3.64 6.59
C MET A 46 -0.43 -3.64 7.77
N CYS A 47 -1.70 -3.96 7.52
CA CYS A 47 -2.75 -3.99 8.54
C CYS A 47 -2.91 -5.37 9.19
N CYS A 48 -2.05 -6.35 8.86
CA CYS A 48 -2.10 -7.73 9.35
C CYS A 48 -3.49 -8.39 9.16
N LEU A 49 -4.11 -8.14 8.00
CA LEU A 49 -5.43 -8.66 7.65
C LEU A 49 -5.33 -10.09 7.09
N GLN A 50 -6.38 -10.88 7.27
CA GLN A 50 -6.48 -12.20 6.65
C GLN A 50 -6.73 -12.07 5.14
N GLN A 51 -6.19 -13.00 4.35
CA GLN A 51 -6.20 -12.92 2.88
C GLN A 51 -7.62 -12.89 2.28
N GLU A 52 -8.58 -13.50 2.95
CA GLU A 52 -10.01 -13.55 2.54
C GLU A 52 -10.86 -12.42 3.14
N GLN A 53 -10.29 -11.57 4.00
CA GLN A 53 -11.06 -10.49 4.60
C GLN A 53 -11.31 -9.40 3.55
N PRO A 54 -12.58 -9.00 3.32
CA PRO A 54 -12.88 -7.90 2.42
C PRO A 54 -12.33 -6.60 2.99
N ILE A 55 -11.72 -5.79 2.12
CA ILE A 55 -11.17 -4.47 2.47
C ILE A 55 -11.88 -3.39 1.67
N THR A 56 -12.02 -2.22 2.27
CA THR A 56 -12.48 -1.00 1.59
C THR A 56 -11.39 0.04 1.68
N LEU A 57 -10.84 0.41 0.53
CA LEU A 57 -9.88 1.50 0.41
C LEU A 57 -10.65 2.79 0.17
N LYS A 58 -10.36 3.82 0.97
CA LYS A 58 -10.91 5.16 0.79
C LYS A 58 -9.78 6.13 0.56
N TRP A 59 -9.97 7.03 -0.39
CA TRP A 59 -8.95 7.99 -0.80
C TRP A 59 -9.32 9.36 -0.27
N ILE A 60 -8.32 10.19 0.02
CA ILE A 60 -8.56 11.60 0.35
C ILE A 60 -8.10 12.39 -0.86
N ASP A 61 -9.00 13.18 -1.44
CA ASP A 61 -8.66 14.06 -2.56
C ASP A 61 -7.96 15.35 -2.10
N ASP A 62 -7.62 16.21 -3.06
CA ASP A 62 -6.93 17.49 -2.79
C ASP A 62 -7.78 18.45 -1.94
N GLU A 63 -9.10 18.30 -1.97
CA GLU A 63 -10.05 19.07 -1.18
C GLU A 63 -10.23 18.52 0.24
N GLY A 64 -9.63 17.35 0.54
CA GLY A 64 -9.75 16.68 1.83
C GLY A 64 -11.01 15.84 1.96
N ASN A 65 -11.77 15.62 0.89
CA ASN A 65 -12.95 14.76 0.92
C ASN A 65 -12.55 13.29 0.80
N ILE A 66 -13.28 12.45 1.53
CA ILE A 66 -13.11 11.00 1.47
C ILE A 66 -13.94 10.48 0.29
N LEU A 67 -13.26 9.92 -0.73
CA LEU A 67 -13.84 9.27 -1.91
C LEU A 67 -13.80 7.73 -1.80
#